data_AF-A0A7W9ED77-F1
#
_entry.id   AF-A0A7W9ED77-F1
#
_cell.length_a   1.000
_cell.length_b   1.000
_cell.length_c   1.000
_cell.angle_alpha   90.00
_cell.angle_beta   90.00
_cell.angle_gamma   90.00
#
_symmetry.space_group_name_H-M   'P 1'
#
loop_
_entity.id
_entity.type
_entity.pdbx_description
1 polymer ?
#
loop_
_entity_poly.entity_id
_entity_poly.type
_entity_poly.pdbx_seq_one_letter_code
_entity_poly.pdbx_strand_id
1 'polypeptide(L)'
;MIPNIWIALTPVNKENGRIEFVAGYHKFCIETGSRFGPAGDGAFCFPDFEAQRDDPDFPFKFVTWDLQPGDAVLFHVDIPHYSKGNDSDHLPRTGLAVRTIGDDSYWCPAIGLTAIAGVNVQAMPAGVHPAPSAELPVIWARPADEPRVWTGASVAGDIREAAETP
;
A
#
# COMPACT_ATOMS: atom_id res chain seq x y z
N MET A 1 -2.70 -9.04 3.84
CA MET A 1 -2.52 -7.96 2.85
C MET A 1 -3.08 -6.68 3.44
N ILE A 2 -2.42 -5.54 3.20
CA ILE A 2 -2.91 -4.20 3.59
C ILE A 2 -3.17 -3.41 2.30
N PRO A 3 -4.35 -3.51 1.67
CA PRO A 3 -4.62 -2.73 0.48
C PRO A 3 -4.86 -1.25 0.81
N ASN A 4 -4.41 -0.40 -0.12
CA ASN A 4 -4.78 1.01 -0.16
C ASN A 4 -5.89 1.20 -1.18
N ILE A 5 -6.90 1.96 -0.81
CA ILE A 5 -7.97 2.41 -1.70
C ILE A 5 -7.85 3.92 -1.79
N TRP A 6 -7.76 4.46 -2.99
CA TRP A 6 -7.86 5.89 -3.22
C TRP A 6 -9.10 6.18 -4.04
N ILE A 7 -9.98 7.03 -3.51
CA ILE A 7 -11.28 7.36 -4.09
C ILE A 7 -11.26 8.82 -4.55
N ALA A 8 -11.59 9.06 -5.82
CA ALA A 8 -11.73 10.41 -6.37
C ALA A 8 -13.00 11.07 -5.82
N LEU A 9 -12.86 12.26 -5.21
CA LEU A 9 -14.00 13.08 -4.77
C LEU A 9 -14.22 14.30 -5.67
N THR A 10 -13.22 14.65 -6.48
CA THR A 10 -13.31 15.60 -7.60
C THR A 10 -12.76 14.95 -8.87
N PRO A 11 -13.01 15.49 -10.08
CA PRO A 11 -12.38 14.98 -11.29
C PRO A 11 -10.86 14.99 -11.16
N VAL A 12 -10.21 13.95 -11.68
CA VAL A 12 -8.75 13.76 -11.61
C VAL A 12 -8.25 13.49 -13.01
N ASN A 13 -7.23 14.22 -13.45
CA ASN A 13 -6.68 14.08 -14.77
C ASN A 13 -5.17 14.38 -14.80
N LYS A 14 -4.58 14.35 -16.00
CA LYS A 14 -3.16 14.68 -16.17
C LYS A 14 -2.81 16.07 -15.64
N GLU A 15 -3.67 17.08 -15.76
CA GLU A 15 -3.39 18.46 -15.35
C GLU A 15 -3.34 18.60 -13.83
N ASN A 16 -4.30 18.03 -13.11
CA ASN A 16 -4.43 18.21 -11.66
C ASN A 16 -3.79 17.10 -10.79
N GLY A 17 -3.03 16.21 -11.43
CA GLY A 17 -2.24 15.20 -10.74
C GLY A 17 -2.99 13.89 -10.53
N ARG A 18 -3.34 13.20 -11.62
CA ARG A 18 -3.72 11.79 -11.58
C ARG A 18 -2.58 10.93 -11.02
N ILE A 19 -2.98 9.86 -10.34
CA ILE A 19 -2.05 8.93 -9.72
C ILE A 19 -1.47 8.01 -10.81
N GLU A 20 -0.17 7.79 -10.73
CA GLU A 20 0.57 6.86 -11.55
C GLU A 20 1.13 5.73 -10.68
N PHE A 21 1.17 4.53 -11.23
CA PHE A 21 1.63 3.32 -10.56
C PHE A 21 2.68 2.60 -11.42
N VAL A 22 3.66 1.99 -10.76
CA VAL A 22 4.61 1.07 -11.43
C VAL A 22 4.04 -0.35 -11.37
N ALA A 23 3.29 -0.72 -12.39
CA ALA A 23 2.53 -1.97 -12.43
C ALA A 23 3.44 -3.19 -12.27
N GLY A 24 3.11 -4.06 -11.32
CA GLY A 24 3.83 -5.31 -11.05
C GLY A 24 5.03 -5.18 -10.11
N TYR A 25 5.56 -3.98 -9.86
CA TYR A 25 6.77 -3.79 -9.04
C TYR A 25 6.59 -4.27 -7.59
N HIS A 26 5.37 -4.20 -7.03
CA HIS A 26 5.07 -4.77 -5.71
C HIS A 26 5.40 -6.27 -5.59
N LYS A 27 5.36 -7.04 -6.69
CA LYS A 27 5.75 -8.46 -6.66
C LYS A 27 7.25 -8.60 -6.46
N PHE A 28 8.03 -7.78 -7.16
CA PHE A 28 9.47 -7.69 -6.96
C PHE A 28 9.79 -7.32 -5.50
N CYS A 29 9.12 -6.31 -4.93
CA CYS A 29 9.26 -5.96 -3.51
C CYS A 29 8.99 -7.14 -2.56
N ILE A 30 7.97 -7.94 -2.85
CA ILE A 30 7.64 -9.14 -2.04
C ILE A 30 8.74 -10.19 -2.18
N GLU A 31 9.22 -10.44 -3.40
CA GLU A 31 10.25 -11.44 -3.70
C GLU A 31 11.62 -11.08 -3.10
N THR A 32 11.99 -9.80 -3.12
CA THR A 32 13.28 -9.32 -2.59
C THR A 32 13.20 -8.84 -1.15
N GLY A 33 12.01 -8.82 -0.55
CA GLY A 33 11.78 -8.27 0.79
C GLY A 33 11.98 -6.75 0.88
N SER A 34 12.07 -6.03 -0.24
CA SER A 34 12.29 -4.59 -0.23
C SER A 34 11.01 -3.83 0.11
N ARG A 35 11.14 -2.82 0.97
CA ARG A 35 10.01 -2.05 1.52
C ARG A 35 10.32 -0.57 1.51
N PHE A 36 9.30 0.24 1.23
CA PHE A 36 9.41 1.69 1.34
C PHE A 36 9.25 2.15 2.80
N GLY A 37 9.98 3.22 3.15
CA GLY A 37 9.82 3.92 4.42
C GLY A 37 10.24 3.10 5.64
N PRO A 38 9.68 3.40 6.83
CA PRO A 38 10.10 2.80 8.10
C PRO A 38 9.89 1.28 8.21
N ALA A 39 9.13 0.68 7.28
CA ALA A 39 8.94 -0.76 7.20
C ALA A 39 10.11 -1.48 6.49
N GLY A 40 10.98 -0.74 5.81
CA GLY A 40 12.23 -1.25 5.26
C GLY A 40 13.41 -1.06 6.22
N ASP A 41 14.44 -1.87 6.04
CA ASP A 41 15.72 -1.75 6.74
C ASP A 41 16.64 -0.66 6.13
N GLY A 42 16.21 -0.05 5.03
CA GLY A 42 16.98 0.95 4.29
C GLY A 42 18.14 0.37 3.46
N ALA A 43 18.32 -0.95 3.42
CA ALA A 43 19.38 -1.59 2.64
C ALA A 43 19.07 -1.58 1.14
N PHE A 44 17.78 -1.65 0.78
CA PHE A 44 17.36 -1.60 -0.61
C PHE A 44 17.28 -0.15 -1.13
N CYS A 45 18.06 0.15 -2.16
CA CYS A 45 17.96 1.40 -2.89
C CYS A 45 16.97 1.24 -4.05
N PHE A 46 15.82 1.90 -3.96
CA PHE A 46 14.87 1.94 -5.06
C PHE A 46 15.45 2.76 -6.23
N PRO A 47 15.18 2.36 -7.49
CA PRO A 47 15.60 3.13 -8.64
C PRO A 47 14.93 4.51 -8.63
N ASP A 48 15.56 5.47 -9.30
CA ASP A 48 14.90 6.72 -9.66
C ASP A 48 13.83 6.42 -10.72
N PHE A 49 12.59 6.20 -10.28
CA PHE A 49 11.49 5.86 -11.16
C PHE A 49 11.20 6.93 -12.22
N GLU A 50 11.54 8.21 -11.97
CA GLU A 50 11.35 9.25 -12.98
C GLU A 50 12.35 9.05 -14.13
N ALA A 51 13.62 8.74 -13.80
CA ALA A 51 14.64 8.42 -14.79
C ALA A 51 14.34 7.11 -15.56
N GLN A 52 13.55 6.20 -14.99
CA GLN A 52 13.15 4.94 -15.63
C GLN A 52 11.98 5.10 -16.61
N ARG A 53 11.32 6.26 -16.66
CA ARG A 53 10.11 6.48 -17.47
C ARG A 53 10.33 6.28 -18.97
N ASP A 54 11.49 6.71 -19.46
CA ASP A 54 11.88 6.65 -20.87
C ASP A 54 12.94 5.57 -21.14
N ASP A 55 13.25 4.73 -20.14
CA ASP A 55 14.22 3.65 -20.26
C ASP A 55 13.60 2.42 -20.94
N PRO A 56 14.03 2.03 -22.15
CA PRO A 56 13.48 0.87 -22.86
C PRO A 56 13.81 -0.47 -22.18
N ASP A 57 14.81 -0.51 -21.30
CA ASP A 57 15.24 -1.72 -20.59
C ASP A 57 14.54 -1.87 -19.23
N PHE A 58 13.79 -0.86 -18.77
CA PHE A 58 13.03 -0.95 -17.53
C PHE A 58 11.85 -1.94 -17.68
N PRO A 59 11.80 -3.03 -16.91
CA PRO A 59 10.88 -4.14 -17.20
C PRO A 59 9.44 -3.90 -16.73
N PHE A 60 9.16 -2.77 -16.09
CA PHE A 60 7.84 -2.45 -15.53
C PHE A 60 7.15 -1.34 -16.32
N LYS A 61 5.82 -1.28 -16.19
CA LYS A 61 5.00 -0.29 -16.89
C LYS A 61 4.47 0.76 -15.92
N PHE A 62 4.59 2.02 -16.32
CA PHE A 62 3.86 3.12 -15.67
C PHE A 62 2.41 3.12 -16.17
N VAL A 63 1.46 3.03 -15.24
CA VAL A 63 0.02 3.01 -15.55
C VAL A 63 -0.70 4.10 -14.77
N THR A 64 -1.68 4.74 -15.42
CA THR A 64 -2.44 5.84 -14.85
C THR A 64 -3.79 5.96 -15.56
N TRP A 65 -4.76 6.54 -14.87
CA TRP A 65 -6.13 6.74 -15.36
C TRP A 65 -6.62 8.13 -14.98
N ASP A 66 -7.42 8.74 -15.85
CA ASP A 66 -8.26 9.86 -15.46
C ASP A 66 -9.48 9.30 -14.73
N LEU A 67 -9.88 9.94 -13.62
CA LEU A 67 -10.91 9.46 -12.71
C LEU A 67 -12.01 10.50 -12.56
N GLN A 68 -13.26 10.06 -12.57
CA GLN A 68 -14.42 10.87 -12.21
C GLN A 68 -14.73 10.75 -10.72
N PRO A 69 -15.45 11.71 -10.12
CA PRO A 69 -15.92 11.57 -8.74
C PRO A 69 -16.68 10.26 -8.53
N GLY A 70 -16.25 9.47 -7.54
CA GLY A 70 -16.78 8.13 -7.25
C GLY A 70 -15.93 6.98 -7.80
N ASP A 71 -15.04 7.22 -8.76
CA ASP A 71 -14.07 6.22 -9.20
C ASP A 71 -13.04 5.97 -8.09
N ALA A 72 -12.52 4.73 -8.04
CA ALA A 72 -11.52 4.34 -7.07
C ALA A 72 -10.44 3.45 -7.69
N VAL A 73 -9.23 3.58 -7.17
CA VAL A 73 -8.11 2.67 -7.45
C VAL A 73 -7.76 1.89 -6.19
N LEU A 74 -7.65 0.58 -6.33
CA LEU A 74 -7.23 -0.36 -5.29
C LEU A 74 -5.82 -0.85 -5.63
N PHE A 75 -4.89 -0.74 -4.69
CA PHE A 75 -3.49 -1.07 -4.95
C PHE A 75 -2.75 -1.60 -3.72
N HIS A 76 -1.72 -2.41 -3.97
CA HIS A 76 -0.91 -3.05 -2.93
C HIS A 76 -0.06 -2.03 -2.16
N VAL A 77 0.22 -2.26 -0.88
CA VAL A 77 1.03 -1.32 -0.06
C VAL A 77 2.44 -1.09 -0.60
N ASP A 78 3.04 -2.11 -1.22
CA ASP A 78 4.42 -2.03 -1.75
C ASP A 78 4.50 -1.58 -3.21
N ILE A 79 3.40 -1.17 -3.84
CA ILE A 79 3.47 -0.66 -5.22
C ILE A 79 4.00 0.78 -5.21
N PRO A 80 5.08 1.10 -5.93
CA PRO A 80 5.49 2.47 -6.14
C PRO A 80 4.36 3.21 -6.86
N HIS A 81 3.98 4.34 -6.29
CA HIS A 81 2.96 5.20 -6.85
C HIS A 81 3.32 6.66 -6.60
N TYR A 82 2.94 7.51 -7.54
CA TYR A 82 3.28 8.92 -7.54
C TYR A 82 2.11 9.75 -8.07
N SER A 83 2.07 11.01 -7.66
CA SER A 83 1.31 12.02 -8.36
C SER A 83 2.14 13.28 -8.40
N LYS A 84 2.16 13.93 -9.56
CA LYS A 84 2.69 15.29 -9.67
C LYS A 84 1.82 16.31 -8.93
N GLY A 85 2.34 17.53 -8.83
CA GLY A 85 1.61 18.70 -8.35
C GLY A 85 0.38 19.02 -9.23
N ASN A 86 -0.55 19.77 -8.65
CA ASN A 86 -1.71 20.29 -9.36
C ASN A 86 -1.32 21.59 -10.09
N ASP A 87 -1.28 21.54 -11.42
CA ASP A 87 -0.97 22.71 -12.25
C ASP A 87 -2.23 23.48 -12.69
N SER A 88 -3.41 23.01 -12.28
CA SER A 88 -4.67 23.64 -12.65
C SER A 88 -5.02 24.78 -11.71
N ASP A 89 -5.35 25.93 -12.28
CA ASP A 89 -5.84 27.10 -11.54
C ASP A 89 -7.31 26.96 -11.11
N HIS A 90 -8.04 25.97 -11.64
CA HIS A 90 -9.49 25.88 -11.52
C HIS A 90 -10.01 24.48 -11.11
N LEU A 91 -9.18 23.44 -11.20
CA LEU A 91 -9.58 22.07 -10.88
C LEU A 91 -8.87 21.58 -9.61
N PRO A 92 -9.44 21.79 -8.42
CA PRO A 92 -8.90 21.19 -7.21
C PRO A 92 -9.01 19.67 -7.27
N ARG A 93 -7.98 18.99 -6.75
CA ARG A 93 -7.96 17.53 -6.60
C ARG A 93 -8.20 17.15 -5.13
N THR A 94 -9.35 16.55 -4.86
CA THR A 94 -9.68 15.97 -3.56
C THR A 94 -9.90 14.48 -3.72
N GLY A 95 -9.26 13.70 -2.85
CA GLY A 95 -9.47 12.26 -2.79
C GLY A 95 -9.42 11.75 -1.36
N LEU A 96 -10.05 10.61 -1.13
CA LEU A 96 -10.02 9.91 0.15
C LEU A 96 -9.09 8.70 0.02
N ALA A 97 -8.04 8.66 0.83
CA ALA A 97 -7.17 7.51 0.96
C ALA A 97 -7.60 6.67 2.16
N VAL A 98 -7.96 5.41 1.92
CA VAL A 98 -8.35 4.44 2.94
C VAL A 98 -7.34 3.32 2.95
N ARG A 99 -6.78 3.03 4.13
CA ARG A 99 -5.97 1.84 4.37
C ARG A 99 -6.81 0.81 5.08
N THR A 100 -6.81 -0.42 4.58
CA THR A 100 -7.58 -1.52 5.13
C THR A 100 -6.64 -2.63 5.58
N ILE A 101 -7.02 -3.38 6.61
CA ILE A 101 -6.25 -4.48 7.16
C ILE A 101 -6.96 -5.77 6.76
N GLY A 102 -6.29 -6.64 6.01
CA GLY A 102 -6.82 -7.95 5.65
C GLY A 102 -6.78 -8.94 6.83
N ASP A 103 -7.61 -9.98 6.78
CA ASP A 103 -7.67 -11.07 7.76
C ASP A 103 -6.36 -11.88 7.84
N ASP A 104 -5.48 -11.71 6.86
CA ASP A 104 -4.16 -12.33 6.69
C ASP A 104 -3.00 -11.40 7.09
N SER A 105 -3.27 -10.25 7.71
CA SER A 105 -2.25 -9.31 8.18
C SER A 105 -2.02 -9.39 9.68
N TYR A 106 -0.75 -9.34 10.09
CA TYR A 106 -0.34 -9.43 11.49
C TYR A 106 0.48 -8.20 11.87
N TRP A 107 0.40 -7.82 13.14
CA TRP A 107 1.09 -6.64 13.63
C TRP A 107 2.62 -6.83 13.60
N CYS A 108 3.33 -5.81 13.12
CA CYS A 108 4.79 -5.74 13.10
C CYS A 108 5.22 -4.36 13.63
N PRO A 109 5.51 -4.23 14.94
CA PRO A 109 5.95 -2.96 15.51
C PRO A 109 7.30 -2.55 14.93
N ALA A 110 7.38 -1.33 14.40
CA ALA A 110 8.61 -0.71 13.96
C ALA A 110 8.64 0.76 14.39
N ILE A 111 9.84 1.31 14.62
CA ILE A 111 9.99 2.74 14.92
C ILE A 111 9.64 3.54 13.67
N GLY A 112 8.91 4.65 13.85
CA GLY A 112 8.54 5.54 12.74
C GLY A 112 7.28 5.14 11.98
N LEU A 113 6.57 4.08 12.41
CA LEU A 113 5.25 3.77 11.87
C LEU A 113 4.29 4.95 12.04
N THR A 114 3.43 5.16 11.04
CA THR A 114 2.39 6.18 11.08
C THR A 114 1.48 5.95 12.29
N ALA A 115 1.31 6.99 13.11
CA ALA A 115 0.41 6.94 14.25
C ALA A 115 -1.04 6.79 13.78
N ILE A 116 -1.80 5.93 14.47
CA ILE A 116 -3.25 5.83 14.33
C ILE A 116 -3.84 6.45 15.58
N ALA A 117 -4.67 7.47 15.42
CA ALA A 117 -5.28 8.16 16.55
C ALA A 117 -6.09 7.16 17.40
N GLY A 118 -5.88 7.19 18.72
CA GLY A 118 -6.53 6.26 19.65
C GLY A 118 -5.87 4.88 19.76
N VAL A 119 -4.84 4.59 18.95
CA VAL A 119 -4.14 3.29 18.96
C VAL A 119 -2.68 3.48 19.37
N ASN A 120 -2.25 2.80 20.43
CA ASN A 120 -0.82 2.70 20.76
C ASN A 120 -0.14 1.65 19.87
N VAL A 121 0.25 2.07 18.67
CA VAL A 121 0.87 1.23 17.63
C VAL A 121 2.13 0.49 18.10
N GLN A 122 2.88 1.04 19.05
CA GLN A 122 4.11 0.41 19.55
C GLN A 122 3.84 -0.63 20.64
N ALA A 123 2.70 -0.55 21.33
CA ALA A 123 2.33 -1.51 22.38
C ALA A 123 1.57 -2.74 21.85
N MET A 124 1.23 -2.75 20.56
CA MET A 124 0.54 -3.88 19.94
C MET A 124 1.48 -5.08 19.79
N PRO A 125 1.03 -6.30 20.14
CA PRO A 125 1.91 -7.47 20.15
C PRO A 125 2.28 -7.91 18.73
N ALA A 126 3.59 -8.11 18.49
CA ALA A 126 4.10 -8.60 17.22
C ALA A 126 3.52 -9.98 16.85
N GLY A 127 3.22 -10.19 15.57
CA GLY A 127 2.69 -11.46 15.05
C GLY A 127 1.21 -11.71 15.39
N VAL A 128 0.50 -10.73 15.96
CA VAL A 128 -0.92 -10.85 16.32
C VAL A 128 -1.77 -10.02 15.37
N HIS A 129 -2.86 -10.59 14.87
CA HIS A 129 -3.86 -9.85 14.09
C HIS A 129 -4.63 -8.89 15.01
N PRO A 130 -4.80 -7.60 14.64
CA PRO A 130 -5.53 -6.67 15.49
C PRO A 130 -6.99 -7.11 15.67
N ALA A 131 -7.45 -7.17 16.92
CA ALA A 131 -8.86 -7.40 17.20
C ALA A 131 -9.70 -6.19 16.75
N PRO A 132 -10.92 -6.39 16.25
CA PRO A 132 -11.86 -5.30 15.98
C PRO A 132 -12.05 -4.38 17.18
N SER A 133 -12.02 -3.07 16.95
CA SER A 133 -12.28 -2.04 17.95
C SER A 133 -13.05 -0.84 17.37
N ALA A 134 -13.30 0.19 18.19
CA ALA A 134 -13.88 1.43 17.68
C ALA A 134 -12.92 2.17 16.74
N GLU A 135 -11.61 2.07 16.98
CA GLU A 135 -10.54 2.68 16.18
C GLU A 135 -10.20 1.84 14.94
N LEU A 136 -10.36 0.51 15.03
CA LEU A 136 -10.15 -0.46 13.95
C LEU A 136 -11.44 -1.24 13.68
N PRO A 137 -12.50 -0.59 13.15
CA PRO A 137 -13.77 -1.26 12.92
C PRO A 137 -13.68 -2.25 11.77
N VAL A 138 -14.46 -3.33 11.88
CA VAL A 138 -14.70 -4.23 10.74
C VAL A 138 -15.63 -3.52 9.77
N ILE A 139 -15.10 -3.20 8.59
CA ILE A 139 -15.87 -2.56 7.51
C ILE A 139 -16.51 -3.58 6.56
N TRP A 140 -15.96 -4.79 6.52
CA TRP A 140 -16.46 -5.89 5.69
C TRP A 140 -16.00 -7.22 6.27
N ALA A 141 -16.87 -8.22 6.22
CA ALA A 141 -16.54 -9.60 6.55
C ALA A 141 -17.07 -10.51 5.43
N ARG A 142 -16.23 -11.46 5.01
CA ARG A 142 -16.62 -12.48 4.05
C ARG A 142 -17.70 -13.38 4.68
N PRO A 143 -18.83 -13.67 3.99
CA PRO A 143 -19.76 -14.70 4.41
C PRO A 143 -19.07 -16.06 4.55
N ALA A 144 -19.43 -16.84 5.58
CA ALA A 144 -18.77 -18.11 5.88
C ALA A 144 -18.91 -19.17 4.78
N ASP A 145 -19.92 -19.03 3.93
CA ASP A 145 -20.27 -19.92 2.82
C ASP A 145 -19.67 -19.50 1.47
N GLU A 146 -19.01 -18.34 1.39
CA GLU A 146 -18.42 -17.87 0.13
C GLU A 146 -17.09 -18.60 -0.14
N PRO A 147 -16.93 -19.28 -1.30
CA PRO A 147 -15.71 -20.00 -1.61
C PRO A 147 -14.49 -19.07 -1.72
N ARG A 148 -13.38 -19.47 -1.09
CA ARG A 148 -12.10 -18.74 -1.24
C ARG A 148 -11.52 -19.04 -2.62
N VAL A 149 -11.50 -18.02 -3.49
CA VAL A 149 -10.89 -18.10 -4.83
C VAL A 149 -9.35 -18.27 -4.76
N TRP A 150 -8.75 -17.92 -3.62
CA TRP A 150 -7.32 -18.08 -3.34
C TRP A 150 -7.10 -18.97 -2.12
N THR A 151 -6.53 -20.15 -2.30
CA THR A 151 -6.26 -21.14 -1.24
C THR A 151 -4.80 -21.16 -0.77
N GLY A 152 -3.95 -20.26 -1.28
CA GLY A 152 -2.57 -20.04 -0.83
C GLY A 152 -1.59 -21.17 -1.14
N ALA A 153 -0.64 -20.92 -2.04
CA ALA A 153 0.71 -21.45 -1.87
C ALA A 153 1.50 -20.37 -1.11
N SER A 154 1.88 -20.67 0.14
CA SER A 154 2.66 -19.78 1.00
C SER A 154 4.10 -19.67 0.49
N VAL A 155 4.56 -18.45 0.21
CA VAL A 155 5.97 -18.12 0.46
C VAL A 155 6.08 -17.96 1.97
N ALA A 156 6.30 -19.08 2.67
CA ALA A 156 6.70 -19.07 4.07
C ALA A 156 8.16 -18.64 4.12
N GLY A 157 8.41 -17.33 4.05
CA GLY A 157 9.64 -16.74 4.56
C GLY A 157 9.41 -16.46 6.04
N ASP A 158 10.06 -17.23 6.90
CA ASP A 158 10.01 -17.05 8.35
C ASP A 158 10.46 -15.63 8.72
N ILE A 159 9.51 -14.79 9.13
CA ILE A 159 9.76 -13.45 9.68
C ILE A 159 10.27 -13.54 11.14
N ARG A 160 10.72 -14.72 11.59
CA ARG A 160 11.01 -15.02 13.00
C ARG A 160 12.46 -14.76 13.44
N GLU A 161 13.37 -14.38 12.55
CA GLU A 161 14.80 -14.28 12.91
C GLU A 161 15.36 -12.86 13.10
N ALA A 162 14.56 -11.79 13.02
CA ALA A 162 15.10 -10.43 13.19
C ALA A 162 15.11 -9.90 14.64
N ALA A 163 14.72 -10.69 15.64
CA ALA A 163 14.59 -10.23 17.03
C ALA A 163 15.70 -10.71 18.00
N GLU A 164 16.69 -11.47 17.53
CA GLU A 164 17.78 -11.95 18.40
C GLU A 164 19.16 -11.70 17.78
N THR A 165 19.80 -10.59 18.14
CA THR A 165 21.27 -10.50 18.31
C THR A 165 21.57 -9.32 19.25
N PRO A 166 22.57 -9.45 20.15
CA PRO A 166 22.73 -8.60 21.33
C PRO A 166 23.35 -7.22 21.06
#